data_AF-A0A945FHI3-F1
#
_entry.id   AF-A0A945FHI3-F1
#
_cell.length_a   1.000
_cell.length_b   1.000
_cell.length_c   1.000
_cell.angle_alpha   90.00
_cell.angle_beta   90.00
_cell.angle_gamma   90.00
#
_symmetry.space_group_name_H-M   'P 1'
#
loop_
_entity.id
_entity.type
_entity.pdbx_description
1 polymer ?
#
loop_
_entity_poly.entity_id
_entity_poly.type
_entity_poly.pdbx_seq_one_letter_code
_entity_poly.pdbx_strand_id
1 'polypeptide(L)'
;GVETRNAEGESNFGIYGIANTEFSVDVISGQEEPTVQGWIPRGKPYECQPIPTPIFRAEGKGTVVMSYVLCPIRAGETSPVVQVDAFPATTDEGRAAICGRIGLADQNAFYFVQAEAGAGSVIAGSAETDAEAGGILVGLSGKVEQQVLVNGTMVKWNGKDVGVGVSLF
;
A
#
# COMPACT_ATOMS: atom_id res chain seq x y z
N GLY A 1 -1.60 -8.41 6.34
CA GLY A 1 -2.26 -7.20 6.86
C GLY A 1 -2.88 -7.49 8.20
N VAL A 2 -3.46 -6.49 8.85
CA VAL A 2 -4.25 -6.60 10.07
C VAL A 2 -5.59 -5.91 9.88
N GLU A 3 -6.62 -6.37 10.58
CA GLU A 3 -7.94 -5.77 10.58
C GLU A 3 -8.44 -5.63 12.02
N THR A 4 -9.07 -4.51 12.34
CA THR A 4 -9.78 -4.36 13.62
C THR A 4 -11.01 -5.25 13.64
N ARG A 5 -11.44 -5.65 14.84
CA ARG A 5 -12.75 -6.28 15.08
C ARG A 5 -13.47 -5.54 16.19
N ASN A 6 -14.34 -4.63 15.79
CA ASN A 6 -15.23 -3.90 16.68
C ASN A 6 -16.49 -4.72 16.99
N ALA A 7 -17.41 -4.17 17.80
CA ALA A 7 -18.63 -4.88 18.16
C ALA A 7 -19.47 -5.19 16.91
N GLU A 8 -20.38 -6.16 17.02
CA GLU A 8 -21.25 -6.54 15.92
C GLU A 8 -22.06 -5.33 15.43
N GLY A 9 -22.06 -5.11 14.11
CA GLY A 9 -22.73 -3.96 13.50
C GLY A 9 -21.92 -2.65 13.53
N GLU A 10 -20.67 -2.66 14.01
CA GLU A 10 -19.77 -1.49 13.95
C GLU A 10 -18.80 -1.57 12.75
N SER A 11 -18.29 -0.42 12.33
CA SER A 11 -17.29 -0.30 11.27
C SER A 11 -15.94 -0.86 11.70
N ASN A 12 -15.15 -1.38 10.76
CA ASN A 12 -13.78 -1.86 11.01
C ASN A 12 -12.75 -1.07 10.18
N PHE A 13 -11.48 -1.40 10.37
CA PHE A 13 -10.38 -0.79 9.64
C PHE A 13 -9.30 -1.84 9.33
N GLY A 14 -8.90 -1.92 8.06
CA GLY A 14 -7.82 -2.76 7.58
C GLY A 14 -6.54 -1.97 7.31
N ILE A 15 -5.41 -2.55 7.67
CA ILE A 15 -4.06 -2.04 7.35
C ILE A 15 -3.27 -3.15 6.67
N TYR A 16 -2.89 -2.93 5.41
CA TYR A 16 -2.16 -3.91 4.63
C TYR A 16 -0.80 -3.33 4.23
N GLY A 17 0.27 -3.89 4.81
CA GLY A 17 1.64 -3.51 4.48
C GLY A 17 2.09 -4.15 3.17
N ILE A 18 2.90 -3.40 2.42
CA ILE A 18 3.58 -3.82 1.19
C ILE A 18 5.01 -3.33 1.32
N ALA A 19 6.00 -4.20 1.15
CA ALA A 19 7.40 -3.84 1.28
C ALA A 19 8.24 -4.46 0.16
N ASN A 20 9.40 -3.87 -0.12
CA ASN A 20 10.37 -4.41 -1.09
C ASN A 20 11.23 -5.57 -0.53
N THR A 21 10.92 -6.02 0.69
CA THR A 21 11.56 -7.13 1.39
C THR A 21 10.49 -7.85 2.23
N GLU A 22 10.83 -9.03 2.76
CA GLU A 22 9.95 -9.70 3.72
C GLU A 22 9.76 -8.84 4.98
N PHE A 23 8.57 -8.90 5.55
CA PHE A 23 8.22 -8.14 6.74
C PHE A 23 7.35 -8.97 7.67
N SER A 24 7.41 -8.66 8.96
CA SER A 24 6.54 -9.22 9.99
C SER A 24 5.55 -8.18 10.48
N VAL A 25 4.44 -8.66 11.06
CA VAL A 25 3.44 -7.82 11.70
C VAL A 25 3.12 -8.40 13.07
N ASP A 26 3.28 -7.57 14.09
CA ASP A 26 2.84 -7.86 15.46
C ASP A 26 1.74 -6.88 15.86
N VAL A 27 0.93 -7.24 16.86
CA VAL A 27 -0.03 -6.33 17.48
C VAL A 27 0.32 -6.20 18.96
N ILE A 28 0.61 -4.98 19.38
CA ILE A 28 0.81 -4.62 20.79
C ILE A 28 -0.41 -3.87 21.32
N SER A 29 -0.52 -3.74 22.64
CA SER A 29 -1.55 -2.93 23.29
C SER A 29 -0.98 -2.30 24.56
N GLY A 30 -0.53 -1.06 24.46
CA GLY A 30 0.12 -0.34 25.57
C GLY A 30 1.49 -0.89 25.95
N GLN A 31 2.46 -0.81 25.03
CA GLN A 31 3.85 -1.15 25.30
C GLN A 31 4.55 0.02 26.01
N GLU A 32 5.31 -0.25 27.06
CA GLU A 32 6.16 0.76 27.73
C GLU A 32 7.63 0.65 27.31
N GLU A 33 8.16 -0.59 27.24
CA GLU A 33 9.55 -0.90 26.89
C GLU A 33 9.62 -1.82 25.65
N PRO A 34 10.66 -1.72 24.80
CA PRO A 34 11.79 -0.78 24.85
C PRO A 34 11.41 0.64 24.35
N THR A 35 10.18 0.83 23.90
CA THR A 35 9.67 2.12 23.41
C THR A 35 8.18 2.21 23.70
N VAL A 36 7.75 3.34 24.25
CA VAL A 36 6.34 3.61 24.55
C VAL A 36 5.53 3.68 23.26
N GLN A 37 4.60 2.75 23.06
CA GLN A 37 3.78 2.63 21.84
C GLN A 37 2.38 2.10 22.15
N GLY A 38 1.40 2.51 21.36
CA GLY A 38 0.01 2.04 21.48
C GLY A 38 -0.74 2.56 22.70
N TRP A 39 -0.55 3.83 23.02
CA TRP A 39 -1.27 4.56 24.07
C TRP A 39 -1.95 5.78 23.47
N ILE A 40 -3.20 6.06 23.86
CA ILE A 40 -3.90 7.30 23.51
C ILE A 40 -4.40 8.05 24.75
N PRO A 41 -4.46 9.39 24.74
CA PRO A 41 -5.04 10.17 25.83
C PRO A 41 -6.54 9.89 26.00
N ARG A 42 -7.01 9.85 27.24
CA ARG A 42 -8.42 9.64 27.62
C ARG A 42 -9.10 10.94 28.07
N GLY A 43 -8.77 12.05 27.43
CA GLY A 43 -9.43 13.35 27.64
C GLY A 43 -8.91 14.20 28.80
N LYS A 44 -8.02 13.70 29.65
CA LYS A 44 -7.30 14.49 30.66
C LYS A 44 -5.79 14.37 30.49
N PRO A 45 -5.00 15.37 30.95
CA PRO A 45 -3.56 15.25 31.01
C PRO A 45 -3.15 14.01 31.82
N TYR A 46 -2.21 13.23 31.28
CA TYR A 46 -1.62 12.03 31.92
C TYR A 46 -2.55 10.83 32.15
N GLU A 47 -3.82 10.88 31.73
CA GLU A 47 -4.68 9.69 31.66
C GLU A 47 -4.58 9.08 30.25
N CYS A 48 -3.82 8.00 30.12
CA CYS A 48 -3.70 7.23 28.88
C CYS A 48 -4.44 5.90 28.99
N GLN A 49 -4.92 5.40 27.86
CA GLN A 49 -5.43 4.03 27.74
C GLN A 49 -4.68 3.29 26.61
N PRO A 50 -4.42 1.99 26.78
CA PRO A 50 -3.77 1.20 25.75
C PRO A 50 -4.75 0.98 24.60
N ILE A 51 -4.24 0.97 23.37
CA ILE A 51 -4.98 0.58 22.18
C ILE A 51 -4.22 -0.47 21.37
N PRO A 52 -4.92 -1.44 20.76
CA PRO A 52 -4.33 -2.33 19.78
C PRO A 52 -3.62 -1.52 18.69
N THR A 53 -2.33 -1.76 18.52
CA THR A 53 -1.47 -1.03 17.58
C THR A 53 -0.64 -2.03 16.80
N PRO A 54 -0.79 -2.10 15.47
CA PRO A 54 0.04 -2.99 14.67
C PRO A 54 1.43 -2.38 14.48
N ILE A 55 2.45 -3.21 14.61
CA ILE A 55 3.84 -2.89 14.31
C ILE A 55 4.27 -3.71 13.10
N PHE A 56 4.51 -3.03 11.99
CA PHE A 56 5.08 -3.63 10.79
C PHE A 56 6.60 -3.45 10.84
N ARG A 57 7.36 -4.53 10.65
CA ARG A 57 8.83 -4.49 10.63
C ARG A 57 9.35 -5.14 9.37
N ALA A 58 10.14 -4.41 8.61
CA ALA A 58 10.86 -4.89 7.45
C ALA A 58 12.35 -4.65 7.63
N GLU A 59 13.16 -5.63 7.25
CA GLU A 59 14.61 -5.56 7.28
C GLU A 59 15.15 -6.07 5.94
N GLY A 60 16.24 -5.47 5.48
CA GLY A 60 16.81 -5.78 4.17
C GLY A 60 18.17 -5.13 3.98
N LYS A 61 18.87 -5.55 2.92
CA LYS A 61 20.13 -4.90 2.50
C LYS A 61 19.80 -3.69 1.63
N GLY A 62 20.40 -2.54 1.94
CA GLY A 62 20.13 -1.30 1.21
C GLY A 62 18.87 -0.59 1.72
N THR A 63 18.26 0.22 0.86
CA THR A 63 17.06 0.99 1.21
C THR A 63 15.83 0.09 1.29
N VAL A 64 15.22 0.04 2.48
CA VAL A 64 13.95 -0.63 2.72
C VAL A 64 12.82 0.39 2.56
N VAL A 65 11.86 0.07 1.71
CA VAL A 65 10.66 0.88 1.49
C VAL A 65 9.42 0.08 1.84
N MET A 66 8.45 0.74 2.48
CA MET A 66 7.18 0.15 2.86
C MET A 66 6.04 1.13 2.60
N SER A 67 4.96 0.63 2.03
CA SER A 67 3.70 1.33 1.82
C SER A 67 2.59 0.63 2.60
N TYR A 68 1.56 1.39 2.95
CA TYR A 68 0.40 0.87 3.66
C TYR A 68 -0.87 1.20 2.90
N VAL A 69 -1.72 0.20 2.73
CA VAL A 69 -3.11 0.39 2.31
C VAL A 69 -3.95 0.54 3.56
N LEU A 70 -4.54 1.72 3.73
CA LEU A 70 -5.45 2.06 4.81
C LEU A 70 -6.88 1.93 4.29
N CYS A 71 -7.65 1.00 4.86
CA CYS A 71 -8.96 0.63 4.32
C CYS A 71 -10.05 0.72 5.39
N PRO A 72 -10.86 1.80 5.40
CA PRO A 72 -12.09 1.84 6.16
C PRO A 72 -13.08 0.78 5.66
N ILE A 73 -13.65 0.01 6.59
CA ILE A 73 -14.62 -1.06 6.32
C ILE A 73 -15.94 -0.64 6.97
N ARG A 74 -17.02 -0.55 6.20
CA ARG A 74 -18.31 -0.12 6.74
C ARG A 74 -18.88 -1.19 7.68
N ALA A 75 -19.78 -0.75 8.55
CA ALA A 75 -20.54 -1.63 9.43
C ALA A 75 -21.22 -2.76 8.62
N GLY A 76 -20.97 -4.00 9.03
CA GLY A 76 -21.55 -5.20 8.38
C GLY A 76 -20.91 -5.60 7.04
N GLU A 77 -19.91 -4.87 6.54
CA GLU A 77 -19.17 -5.22 5.32
C GLU A 77 -17.89 -6.02 5.65
N THR A 78 -17.42 -6.82 4.68
CA THR A 78 -16.07 -7.39 4.70
C THR A 78 -15.09 -6.40 4.07
N SER A 79 -13.78 -6.55 4.35
CA SER A 79 -12.79 -5.73 3.67
C SER A 79 -12.89 -5.87 2.15
N PRO A 80 -12.85 -4.76 1.39
CA PRO A 80 -12.77 -4.83 -0.05
C PRO A 80 -11.38 -5.28 -0.52
N VAL A 81 -10.33 -5.17 0.31
CA VAL A 81 -8.98 -5.62 -0.03
C VAL A 81 -8.87 -7.13 0.23
N VAL A 82 -8.70 -7.91 -0.84
CA VAL A 82 -8.56 -9.37 -0.74
C VAL A 82 -7.11 -9.82 -0.81
N GLN A 83 -6.24 -9.04 -1.45
CA GLN A 83 -4.83 -9.38 -1.64
C GLN A 83 -3.99 -8.11 -1.82
N VAL A 84 -2.78 -8.14 -1.28
CA VAL A 84 -1.75 -7.14 -1.61
C VAL A 84 -0.47 -7.86 -2.04
N ASP A 85 0.08 -7.44 -3.17
CA ASP A 85 1.29 -8.01 -3.75
C ASP A 85 2.33 -6.90 -3.92
N ALA A 86 3.58 -7.19 -3.55
CA ALA A 86 4.72 -6.33 -3.88
C ALA A 86 5.35 -6.81 -5.19
N PHE A 87 5.79 -5.87 -6.01
CA PHE A 87 6.61 -6.16 -7.19
C PHE A 87 8.00 -5.55 -7.00
N PRO A 88 9.08 -6.27 -7.36
CA PRO A 88 10.40 -5.68 -7.43
C PRO A 88 10.38 -4.46 -8.33
N ALA A 89 10.82 -3.32 -7.80
CA ALA A 89 10.86 -2.06 -8.52
C ALA A 89 12.15 -1.31 -8.20
N THR A 90 12.73 -0.71 -9.23
CA THR A 90 13.91 0.14 -9.14
C THR A 90 13.76 1.28 -10.12
N THR A 91 14.45 2.39 -9.87
CA THR A 91 14.58 3.41 -10.92
C THR A 91 15.64 2.99 -11.94
N ASP A 92 15.63 3.60 -13.12
CA ASP A 92 16.67 3.49 -14.15
C ASP A 92 18.06 3.89 -13.64
N GLU A 93 18.13 4.76 -12.63
CA GLU A 93 19.35 5.12 -11.90
C GLU A 93 19.72 4.14 -10.76
N GLY A 94 18.94 3.07 -10.56
CA GLY A 94 19.19 2.05 -9.55
C GLY A 94 18.76 2.43 -8.12
N ARG A 95 17.92 3.46 -7.96
CA ARG A 95 17.36 3.82 -6.65
C ARG A 95 16.17 2.94 -6.29
N ALA A 96 15.90 2.82 -4.99
CA ALA A 96 14.78 2.05 -4.49
C ALA A 96 13.44 2.70 -4.87
N ALA A 97 12.51 1.88 -5.33
CA ALA A 97 11.12 2.24 -5.54
C ALA A 97 10.24 1.14 -4.95
N ILE A 98 8.96 1.43 -4.75
CA ILE A 98 7.95 0.45 -4.39
C ILE A 98 6.85 0.44 -5.44
N CYS A 99 6.52 -0.77 -5.89
CA CYS A 99 5.40 -1.02 -6.77
C CYS A 99 4.60 -2.17 -6.18
N GLY A 100 3.28 -2.15 -6.35
CA GLY A 100 2.46 -3.24 -5.89
C GLY A 100 1.08 -3.26 -6.51
N ARG A 101 0.35 -4.32 -6.18
CA ARG A 101 -1.03 -4.55 -6.59
C ARG A 101 -1.89 -4.73 -5.35
N ILE A 102 -3.06 -4.11 -5.37
CA ILE A 102 -4.13 -4.28 -4.39
C ILE A 102 -5.27 -4.97 -5.14
N GLY A 103 -5.46 -6.26 -4.89
CA GLY A 103 -6.61 -7.01 -5.39
C GLY A 103 -7.86 -6.68 -4.57
N LEU A 104 -8.96 -6.39 -5.25
CA LEU A 104 -10.22 -6.02 -4.65
C LEU A 104 -11.27 -7.14 -4.77
N ALA A 105 -12.26 -7.15 -3.87
CA ALA A 105 -13.31 -8.17 -3.80
C ALA A 105 -14.23 -8.20 -5.04
N ASP A 106 -14.33 -7.07 -5.75
CA ASP A 106 -15.04 -6.96 -7.04
C ASP A 106 -14.22 -7.46 -8.23
N GLN A 107 -13.06 -8.08 -7.97
CA GLN A 107 -12.06 -8.56 -8.93
C GLN A 107 -11.31 -7.46 -9.70
N ASN A 108 -11.54 -6.19 -9.36
CA ASN A 108 -10.69 -5.12 -9.85
C ASN A 108 -9.33 -5.16 -9.14
N ALA A 109 -8.35 -4.48 -9.72
CA ALA A 109 -7.02 -4.36 -9.13
C ALA A 109 -6.52 -2.93 -9.23
N PHE A 110 -6.02 -2.40 -8.13
CA PHE A 110 -5.28 -1.13 -8.12
C PHE A 110 -3.78 -1.43 -8.14
N TYR A 111 -3.08 -0.95 -9.15
CA TYR A 111 -1.62 -0.97 -9.18
C TYR A 111 -1.11 0.40 -8.76
N PHE A 112 -0.04 0.43 -7.99
CA PHE A 112 0.56 1.69 -7.56
C PHE A 112 2.08 1.64 -7.69
N VAL A 113 2.66 2.84 -7.75
CA VAL A 113 4.10 3.05 -7.73
C VAL A 113 4.42 4.23 -6.82
N GLN A 114 5.57 4.18 -6.15
CA GLN A 114 6.17 5.32 -5.48
C GLN A 114 7.70 5.21 -5.52
N ALA A 115 8.35 6.33 -5.82
CA ALA A 115 9.79 6.51 -5.79
C ALA A 115 10.15 7.86 -5.14
N GLU A 116 11.43 8.07 -4.87
CA GLU A 116 11.91 9.37 -4.41
C GLU A 116 11.73 10.45 -5.49
N ALA A 117 11.61 11.71 -5.05
CA ALA A 117 11.51 12.83 -5.98
C ALA A 117 12.76 12.93 -6.88
N GLY A 118 12.54 13.22 -8.16
CA GLY A 118 13.58 13.22 -9.17
C GLY A 118 14.19 11.84 -9.45
N ALA A 119 13.50 10.76 -9.05
CA ALA A 119 13.77 9.32 -9.22
C ALA A 119 14.52 8.85 -10.48
N GLY A 120 14.20 9.51 -11.59
CA GLY A 120 14.22 8.89 -12.90
C GLY A 120 13.00 7.99 -13.12
N SER A 121 13.04 7.18 -14.17
CA SER A 121 11.92 6.30 -14.53
C SER A 121 11.89 5.08 -13.61
N VAL A 122 10.72 4.71 -13.09
CA VAL A 122 10.54 3.49 -12.30
C VAL A 122 10.24 2.31 -13.21
N ILE A 123 10.96 1.21 -13.02
CA ILE A 123 10.81 -0.05 -13.73
C ILE A 123 10.33 -1.12 -12.74
N ALA A 124 9.22 -1.78 -13.06
CA ALA A 124 8.64 -2.86 -12.27
C ALA A 124 8.22 -4.02 -13.20
N GLY A 125 9.13 -4.97 -13.43
CA GLY A 125 8.91 -6.07 -14.37
C GLY A 125 8.67 -5.56 -15.80
N SER A 126 7.46 -5.78 -16.32
CA SER A 126 7.05 -5.30 -17.66
C SER A 126 6.51 -3.87 -17.67
N ALA A 127 6.36 -3.25 -16.50
CA ALA A 127 5.83 -1.90 -16.37
C ALA A 127 6.95 -0.87 -16.22
N GLU A 128 6.74 0.32 -16.78
CA GLU A 128 7.64 1.46 -16.69
C GLU A 128 6.82 2.74 -16.52
N THR A 129 7.33 3.72 -15.77
CA THR A 129 6.66 5.01 -15.58
C THR A 129 7.67 6.08 -15.23
N ASP A 130 7.50 7.30 -15.73
CA ASP A 130 8.29 8.47 -15.35
C ASP A 130 7.73 9.17 -14.09
N ALA A 131 6.56 8.74 -13.61
CA ALA A 131 5.92 9.30 -12.41
C ALA A 131 6.62 8.89 -11.11
N GLU A 132 6.80 9.86 -10.23
CA GLU A 132 7.32 9.65 -8.87
C GLU A 132 6.33 8.91 -7.99
N ALA A 133 5.04 9.13 -8.21
CA ALA A 133 3.97 8.37 -7.60
C ALA A 133 2.81 8.24 -8.59
N GLY A 134 2.09 7.14 -8.51
CA GLY A 134 0.95 6.95 -9.39
C GLY A 134 0.17 5.70 -9.08
N GLY A 135 -0.97 5.58 -9.75
CA GLY A 135 -1.73 4.35 -9.73
C GLY A 135 -2.68 4.23 -10.90
N ILE A 136 -2.99 2.98 -11.21
CA ILE A 136 -3.98 2.62 -12.22
C ILE A 136 -4.99 1.65 -11.60
N LEU A 137 -6.27 1.90 -11.89
CA LEU A 137 -7.33 0.93 -11.62
C LEU A 137 -7.52 0.09 -12.88
N VAL A 138 -7.42 -1.22 -12.74
CA VAL A 138 -7.64 -2.19 -13.81
C VAL A 138 -8.92 -2.95 -13.48
N GLY A 139 -9.90 -2.85 -14.37
CA GLY A 139 -11.17 -3.54 -14.24
C GLY A 139 -11.04 -5.04 -14.52
N LEU A 140 -12.08 -5.81 -14.19
CA LEU A 140 -12.16 -7.26 -14.48
C LEU A 140 -11.87 -7.61 -15.97
N SER A 141 -12.16 -6.70 -16.90
CA SER A 141 -11.86 -6.88 -18.33
C SER A 141 -10.38 -6.80 -18.70
N GLY A 142 -9.50 -6.48 -17.74
CA GLY A 142 -8.08 -6.20 -17.97
C GLY A 142 -7.81 -4.79 -18.50
N LYS A 143 -8.85 -3.95 -18.65
CA LYS A 143 -8.72 -2.57 -19.09
C LYS A 143 -8.42 -1.61 -17.95
N VAL A 144 -7.58 -0.62 -18.22
CA VAL A 144 -7.36 0.51 -17.32
C VAL A 144 -8.60 1.39 -17.30
N GLU A 145 -9.22 1.53 -16.14
CA GLU A 145 -10.42 2.35 -15.93
C GLU A 145 -10.07 3.74 -15.41
N GLN A 146 -9.01 3.85 -14.62
CA GLN A 146 -8.53 5.11 -14.06
C GLN A 146 -7.01 5.14 -14.02
N GLN A 147 -6.45 6.33 -14.13
CA GLN A 147 -5.02 6.59 -14.04
C GLN A 147 -4.78 7.91 -13.34
N VAL A 148 -3.85 7.91 -12.39
CA VAL A 148 -3.37 9.11 -11.70
C VAL A 148 -1.86 9.03 -11.65
N LEU A 149 -1.18 10.10 -12.07
CA LEU A 149 0.27 10.23 -12.06
C LEU A 149 0.64 11.55 -11.38
N VAL A 150 1.71 11.50 -10.59
CA VAL A 150 2.30 12.66 -9.91
C VAL A 150 3.72 12.82 -10.42
N ASN A 151 4.03 14.02 -10.90
CA ASN A 151 5.35 14.38 -11.46
C ASN A 151 5.84 13.45 -12.58
N GLY A 152 4.90 12.93 -13.37
CA GLY A 152 5.15 12.15 -14.57
C GLY A 152 3.97 12.20 -15.52
N THR A 153 4.15 11.64 -16.70
CA THR A 153 3.21 11.73 -17.82
C THR A 153 2.93 10.39 -18.49
N MET A 154 3.70 9.37 -18.17
CA MET A 154 3.72 8.12 -18.92
C MET A 154 3.66 6.91 -17.98
N VAL A 155 2.86 5.93 -18.39
CA VAL A 155 2.95 4.55 -17.92
C VAL A 155 3.04 3.68 -19.16
N LYS A 156 3.96 2.71 -19.16
CA LYS A 156 4.06 1.67 -20.18
C LYS A 156 3.85 0.30 -19.57
N TRP A 157 3.35 -0.61 -20.40
CA TRP A 157 3.24 -2.03 -20.09
C TRP A 157 3.65 -2.85 -21.30
N ASN A 158 4.63 -3.73 -21.14
CA ASN A 158 5.27 -4.45 -22.24
C ASN A 158 5.76 -3.50 -23.36
N GLY A 159 6.33 -2.36 -22.97
CA GLY A 159 6.88 -1.34 -23.88
C GLY A 159 5.85 -0.51 -24.64
N LYS A 160 4.55 -0.67 -24.36
CA LYS A 160 3.47 0.13 -24.98
C LYS A 160 2.89 1.10 -23.98
N ASP A 161 2.58 2.32 -24.43
CA ASP A 161 1.91 3.31 -23.59
C ASP A 161 0.54 2.80 -23.13
N VAL A 162 0.28 3.01 -21.84
CA VAL A 162 -0.94 2.64 -21.16
C VAL A 162 -1.63 3.91 -20.66
N GLY A 163 -2.90 4.01 -20.99
CA GLY A 163 -3.81 5.02 -20.48
C GLY A 163 -5.20 4.45 -20.28
N VAL A 164 -6.13 5.30 -19.84
CA VAL A 164 -7.53 4.91 -19.65
C VAL A 164 -8.10 4.29 -20.94
N GLY A 165 -8.73 3.12 -20.80
CA GLY A 165 -9.32 2.34 -21.88
C GLY A 165 -8.41 1.27 -22.50
N VAL A 166 -7.10 1.30 -22.21
CA VAL A 166 -6.13 0.32 -22.75
C VAL A 166 -6.21 -1.01 -22.00
N SER A 167 -6.20 -2.14 -22.73
CA SER A 167 -6.12 -3.49 -22.16
C SER A 167 -4.68 -3.88 -21.85
N LEU A 168 -4.44 -4.47 -20.67
CA LEU A 168 -3.12 -4.97 -20.26
C LEU A 168 -2.87 -6.43 -20.67
N PHE A 169 -3.94 -7.13 -21.11
CA PHE A 169 -3.93 -8.53 -21.54
C PHE A 169 -4.72 -8.71 -22.83
#